data_AF-A0A5J5FRH8-F1
#
_entry.id   AF-A0A5J5FRH8-F1
#
_cell.length_a   1.000
_cell.length_b   1.000
_cell.length_c   1.000
_cell.angle_alpha   90.00
_cell.angle_beta   90.00
_cell.angle_gamma   90.00
#
_symmetry.space_group_name_H-M   'P 1'
#
loop_
_entity.id
_entity.type
_entity.pdbx_description
1 polymer ?
#
loop_
_entity_poly.entity_id
_entity_poly.type
_entity_poly.pdbx_seq_one_letter_code
_entity_poly.pdbx_strand_id
1 'polypeptide(L)' 'MTEKKTEHPLRCGQCQRLLAFAGPFSSLHIKCPRCKTINHFTHSH' A
#
# COMPACT_ATOMS: atom_id res chain seq x y z
N MET A 1 -1.69 -1.43 27.21
CA MET A 1 -0.72 -1.99 26.24
C MET A 1 -1.11 -1.43 24.88
N THR A 2 -0.50 -0.33 24.46
CA THR A 2 -0.85 0.34 23.20
C THR A 2 -0.13 -0.38 22.06
N GLU A 3 -0.86 -1.19 21.32
CA GLU A 3 -0.39 -1.82 20.08
C GLU A 3 0.08 -0.72 19.12
N LYS A 4 1.40 -0.55 18.98
CA LYS A 4 1.99 0.29 17.94
C LYS A 4 1.74 -0.36 16.59
N LYS A 5 0.56 -0.11 16.01
CA LYS A 5 0.19 -0.56 14.66
C LYS A 5 1.23 -0.02 13.69
N THR A 6 2.13 -0.89 13.23
CA THR A 6 3.26 -0.48 12.39
C THR A 6 2.72 -0.27 10.99
N GLU A 7 2.65 0.99 10.56
CA GLU A 7 2.27 1.33 9.18
C GLU A 7 3.48 1.20 8.27
N HIS A 8 3.28 0.66 7.07
CA HIS A 8 4.34 0.49 6.07
C HIS A 8 4.04 1.26 4.79
N PRO A 9 5.07 1.78 4.10
CA PRO A 9 4.89 2.49 2.85
C PRO A 9 4.57 1.53 1.71
N LEU A 10 3.42 1.74 1.07
CA LEU A 10 3.03 1.09 -0.18
C LEU A 10 3.47 1.97 -1.35
N ARG A 11 4.25 1.40 -2.26
CA ARG A 11 4.77 2.10 -3.45
C ARG A 11 4.24 1.49 -4.72
N CYS A 12 4.08 2.32 -5.74
CA CYS A 12 3.68 1.86 -7.05
C CYS A 12 4.73 0.92 -7.64
N GLY A 13 4.31 -0.26 -8.11
CA GLY A 13 5.20 -1.26 -8.72
C GLY A 13 5.80 -0.85 -10.06
N GLN A 14 5.35 0.27 -10.66
CA GLN A 14 5.85 0.77 -11.94
C GLN A 14 6.74 2.01 -11.80
N CYS A 15 6.27 3.05 -11.10
CA CYS A 15 7.03 4.31 -10.98
C CYS A 15 7.59 4.58 -9.57
N GLN A 16 7.45 3.62 -8.64
CA GLN A 16 7.95 3.69 -7.25
C GLN A 16 7.41 4.86 -6.39
N ARG A 17 6.47 5.65 -6.93
CA ARG A 17 5.77 6.71 -6.19
C ARG A 17 5.10 6.08 -4.95
N LEU A 18 5.30 6.71 -3.79
CA LEU A 18 4.53 6.41 -2.58
C LEU A 18 3.04 6.61 -2.87
N LEU A 19 2.24 5.60 -2.55
CA LEU A 19 0.79 5.59 -2.74
C LEU A 19 0.06 5.76 -1.41
N ALA A 20 0.50 5.07 -0.36
CA ALA A 20 -0.08 5.14 0.97
C ALA A 20 0.93 4.69 2.04
N PHE A 21 0.69 5.07 3.29
CA PHE A 21 1.13 4.30 4.45
C PHE A 21 -0.08 3.48 4.91
N ALA A 22 0.12 2.19 5.15
CA ALA A 22 -0.96 1.30 5.54
C ALA A 22 -0.53 0.41 6.71
N GLY A 23 -1.37 0.32 7.72
CA GLY A 23 -1.32 -0.78 8.70
C GLY A 23 -1.88 -2.08 8.08
N PRO A 24 -2.26 -3.08 8.90
CA PRO A 24 -2.89 -4.30 8.42
C PRO A 24 -4.11 -4.07 7.50
N PHE A 25 -4.11 -4.75 6.35
CA PHE A 25 -5.21 -4.82 5.38
C PHE A 25 -5.27 -6.23 4.78
N SER A 26 -6.43 -6.68 4.30
CA SER A 26 -6.56 -7.96 3.60
C SER A 26 -6.25 -7.83 2.10
N SER A 27 -6.88 -6.85 1.44
CA SER A 27 -6.64 -6.52 0.02
C SER A 27 -6.87 -5.03 -0.21
N LEU A 28 -6.05 -4.41 -1.06
CA LEU A 28 -6.12 -3.00 -1.39
C LEU A 28 -5.80 -2.77 -2.87
N HIS A 29 -6.64 -1.98 -3.55
CA HIS A 29 -6.44 -1.55 -4.93
C HIS A 29 -6.24 -0.03 -4.98
N ILE A 30 -5.09 0.42 -5.46
CA ILE A 30 -4.80 1.86 -5.58
C ILE A 30 -4.30 2.18 -6.99
N LYS A 31 -5.02 3.08 -7.67
CA LYS A 31 -4.57 3.68 -8.92
C LYS A 31 -3.45 4.69 -8.64
N CYS A 32 -2.31 4.52 -9.29
CA CYS A 32 -1.24 5.50 -9.21
C CYS A 32 -1.64 6.78 -9.98
N PRO A 33 -1.68 7.96 -9.33
CA PRO A 33 -2.02 9.20 -10.02
C PRO A 33 -0.97 9.65 -11.04
N ARG A 34 0.28 9.14 -10.93
CA ARG A 34 1.38 9.46 -11.84
C ARG A 34 1.35 8.62 -13.12
N CYS A 35 1.50 7.30 -12.99
CA CYS A 35 1.64 6.41 -14.15
C CYS A 35 0.36 5.63 -14.50
N LYS A 36 -0.74 5.87 -13.78
CA LYS A 36 -2.07 5.25 -14.01
C LYS A 36 -2.15 3.74 -13.76
N THR A 37 -1.04 3.07 -13.44
CA THR A 37 -1.03 1.66 -13.00
C THR A 37 -1.97 1.45 -11.82
N ILE A 38 -2.83 0.45 -11.90
CA ILE A 38 -3.63 -0.03 -10.78
C ILE A 38 -2.76 -1.05 -10.03
N ASN A 39 -2.44 -0.73 -8.78
CA ASN A 39 -1.60 -1.57 -7.93
C ASN A 39 -2.51 -2.44 -7.07
N HIS A 40 -2.20 -3.74 -6.98
CA HIS A 40 -2.90 -4.69 -6.13
C HIS A 40 -1.97 -5.13 -5.00
N PHE A 41 -2.34 -4.77 -3.78
CA PHE A 41 -1.66 -5.22 -2.58
C PHE A 41 -2.53 -6.26 -1.88
N THR A 42 -1.94 -7.38 -1.51
CA THR A 42 -2.53 -8.38 -0.65
C THR A 42 -1.58 -8.61 0.51
N HIS A 43 -2.12 -8.79 1.71
CA HIS A 43 -1.35 -9.28 2.85
C HIS A 43 -1.69 -10.75 3.01
N SER A 44 -0.76 -11.62 2.62
CA SER A 44 -0.83 -13.03 2.98
C SER A 44 -0.50 -13.14 4.47
N HIS A 45 -1.46 -13.67 5.23
CA HIS A 45 -1.31 -14.01 6.65
C HIS A 45 -0.08 -14.89 6.92
#